data_AF-A0ABD4KTC7-F1
#
_entry.id   AF-A0ABD4KTC7-F1
#
_cell.length_a   1.000
_cell.length_b   1.000
_cell.length_c   1.000
_cell.angle_alpha   90.00
_cell.angle_beta   90.00
_cell.angle_gamma   90.00
#
_symmetry.space_group_name_H-M   'P 1'
#
loop_
_entity.id
_entity.type
_entity.pdbx_description
1 polymer ?
#
loop_
_entity_poly.entity_id
_entity_poly.type
_entity_poly.pdbx_seq_one_letter_code
_entity_poly.pdbx_strand_id
1 'polypeptide(L)'
;MDILNNREIAISLWLLAITIYISSSSRMAEVRSCFKEVLSAFFVKQIITVLCLMIAYMAIVISWLSDLGLWNAEQLKNTVFWCASVGFMSLFKLEQIKKDKSFLKQSVIDNLKLLAILQFIVGVYTFSLWVEVLLAPVLALIVAMLAIAETDKKHHQVKVLLERCLSLFGVVLIIYTLYMLTTNFGEF
;
A
#
# COMPACT_ATOMS: atom_id res chain seq x y z
N MET A 1 8.91 7.78 -22.16
CA MET A 1 9.01 7.11 -20.85
C MET A 1 7.97 7.73 -19.95
N ASP A 2 6.78 7.13 -19.91
CA ASP A 2 5.78 7.51 -18.92
C ASP A 2 6.28 7.04 -17.56
N ILE A 3 6.81 8.00 -16.78
CA ILE A 3 7.38 7.74 -15.46
C ILE A 3 6.27 7.30 -14.49
N LEU A 4 5.02 7.66 -14.75
CA LEU A 4 3.89 7.33 -13.88
C LEU A 4 2.87 6.49 -14.62
N ASN A 5 2.40 5.45 -13.97
CA ASN A 5 1.37 4.59 -14.51
C ASN A 5 -0.03 5.25 -14.33
N ASN A 6 -1.02 4.92 -15.18
CA ASN A 6 -2.38 5.47 -15.13
C ASN A 6 -3.02 5.42 -13.74
N ARG A 7 -2.73 4.35 -13.00
CA ARG A 7 -3.15 4.17 -11.61
C ARG A 7 -2.50 5.16 -10.65
N GLU A 8 -1.20 5.39 -10.79
CA GLU A 8 -0.46 6.36 -9.97
C GLU A 8 -0.97 7.78 -10.25
N ILE A 9 -1.31 8.07 -11.52
CA ILE A 9 -1.93 9.34 -11.92
C ILE A 9 -3.32 9.48 -11.28
N ALA A 10 -4.17 8.44 -11.35
CA ALA A 10 -5.50 8.44 -10.74
C ALA A 10 -5.45 8.64 -9.22
N ILE A 11 -4.56 7.93 -8.52
CA ILE A 11 -4.36 8.07 -7.07
C ILE A 11 -3.85 9.48 -6.75
N SER A 12 -2.89 9.99 -7.52
CA SER A 12 -2.34 11.34 -7.32
C SER A 12 -3.41 12.41 -7.50
N LEU A 13 -4.29 12.29 -8.51
CA LEU A 13 -5.39 13.22 -8.74
C LEU A 13 -6.34 13.27 -7.54
N TRP A 14 -6.76 12.11 -7.02
CA TRP A 14 -7.64 12.06 -5.85
C TRP A 14 -6.96 12.56 -4.58
N LEU A 15 -5.69 12.21 -4.34
CA LEU A 15 -4.92 12.75 -3.21
C LEU A 15 -4.82 14.27 -3.26
N LEU A 16 -4.56 14.82 -4.45
CA LEU A 16 -4.45 16.27 -4.65
C LEU A 16 -5.82 16.94 -4.41
N ALA A 17 -6.91 16.37 -4.95
CA ALA A 17 -8.26 16.87 -4.71
C ALA A 17 -8.64 16.86 -3.22
N ILE A 18 -8.35 15.78 -2.50
CA ILE A 18 -8.59 15.66 -1.06
C ILE A 18 -7.74 16.68 -0.29
N THR A 19 -6.46 16.84 -0.64
CA THR A 19 -5.55 17.77 0.02
C THR A 19 -5.99 19.23 -0.17
N ILE A 20 -6.42 19.59 -1.39
CA ILE A 20 -7.01 20.91 -1.67
C ILE A 20 -8.29 21.09 -0.84
N TYR A 21 -9.18 20.10 -0.81
CA TYR A 21 -10.41 20.19 -0.05
C TYR A 21 -10.16 20.42 1.45
N ILE A 22 -9.24 19.67 2.05
CA ILE A 22 -8.84 19.82 3.46
C ILE A 22 -8.21 21.20 3.71
N SER A 23 -7.43 21.72 2.75
CA SER A 23 -6.71 22.99 2.89
C SER A 23 -7.60 24.22 2.68
N SER A 24 -8.58 24.14 1.78
CA SER A 24 -9.45 25.26 1.39
C SER A 24 -10.75 25.34 2.18
N SER A 25 -11.22 24.22 2.76
CA SER A 25 -12.48 24.19 3.49
C SER A 25 -12.32 24.68 4.94
N SER A 26 -13.05 25.74 5.32
CA SER A 26 -13.04 26.22 6.71
C SER A 26 -13.63 25.21 7.72
N ARG A 27 -14.42 24.23 7.24
CA ARG A 27 -14.97 23.12 8.06
C ARG A 27 -13.92 22.12 8.51
N MET A 28 -12.71 22.13 7.93
CA MET A 28 -11.64 21.19 8.26
C MET A 28 -10.47 21.85 9.00
N ALA A 29 -10.70 23.00 9.63
CA ALA A 29 -9.69 23.69 10.44
C ALA A 29 -9.14 22.82 11.59
N GLU A 30 -10.01 22.02 12.23
CA GLU A 30 -9.61 21.05 13.25
C GLU A 30 -8.72 19.94 12.68
N VAL A 31 -9.08 19.39 11.51
CA VAL A 31 -8.28 18.36 10.82
C VAL A 31 -6.88 18.88 10.51
N ARG A 32 -6.76 20.13 10.07
CA ARG A 32 -5.45 20.77 9.81
C ARG A 32 -4.62 20.93 11.09
N SER A 33 -5.26 21.27 12.21
CA SER A 33 -4.60 21.37 13.53
C SER A 33 -4.08 20.01 13.98
N CYS A 34 -4.95 18.99 13.98
CA CYS A 34 -4.59 17.63 14.35
C CYS A 34 -3.51 17.06 13.42
N PHE A 35 -3.58 17.34 12.11
CA PHE A 35 -2.55 16.90 11.17
C PHE A 35 -1.19 17.51 11.50
N LYS A 36 -1.15 18.79 11.88
CA LYS A 36 0.09 19.46 12.29
C LYS A 36 0.66 18.85 13.58
N GLU A 37 -0.19 18.54 14.55
CA GLU A 37 0.21 17.88 15.80
C GLU A 37 0.75 16.47 15.55
N VAL A 38 0.04 15.66 14.73
CA VAL A 38 0.49 14.33 14.33
C VAL A 38 1.81 14.39 13.56
N LEU A 39 1.94 15.33 12.61
CA LEU A 39 3.17 15.53 11.87
C LEU A 39 4.32 15.90 12.80
N SER A 40 4.07 16.78 13.78
CA SER A 40 5.06 17.12 14.81
C SER A 40 5.45 15.90 15.67
N ALA A 41 4.51 15.00 15.95
CA ALA A 41 4.78 13.77 16.70
C ALA A 41 5.71 12.81 15.94
N PHE A 42 5.63 12.76 14.61
CA PHE A 42 6.57 11.96 13.80
C PHE A 42 8.02 12.45 13.87
N PHE A 43 8.26 13.73 14.20
CA PHE A 43 9.60 14.33 14.29
C PHE A 43 10.24 14.19 15.69
N VAL A 44 9.71 13.33 16.56
CA VAL A 44 10.37 13.01 17.82
C VAL A 44 11.64 12.18 17.55
N LYS A 45 12.72 12.48 18.26
CA LYS A 45 14.06 11.87 18.10
C LYS A 45 14.03 10.34 18.06
N GLN A 46 13.14 9.71 18.83
CA GLN A 46 12.95 8.26 18.88
C GLN A 46 12.44 7.70 17.54
N ILE A 47 11.43 8.33 16.93
CA ILE A 47 10.86 7.91 15.64
C ILE A 47 11.87 8.16 14.52
N ILE A 48 12.53 9.32 14.52
CA ILE A 48 13.58 9.64 13.54
C ILE A 48 14.69 8.59 13.58
N THR A 49 15.13 8.18 14.78
CA THR A 49 16.21 7.19 14.92
C THR A 49 15.81 5.84 14.32
N VAL A 50 14.57 5.39 14.59
CA VAL A 50 14.05 4.13 14.03
C VAL A 50 13.91 4.21 12.51
N LEU A 51 13.41 5.34 11.98
CA LEU A 51 13.31 5.57 10.53
C LEU A 51 14.68 5.59 9.85
N CYS A 52 15.68 6.26 10.44
CA CYS A 52 17.05 6.25 9.93
C CYS A 52 17.64 4.83 9.90
N LEU A 53 17.38 4.02 10.94
CA LEU A 53 17.86 2.65 11.02
C LEU A 53 17.18 1.74 9.97
N MET A 54 15.88 1.97 9.72
CA MET A 54 15.13 1.31 8.65
C MET A 54 15.68 1.66 7.26
N ILE A 55 15.97 2.93 6.99
CA ILE A 55 16.55 3.37 5.72
C ILE A 55 17.95 2.77 5.53
N ALA A 56 18.78 2.78 6.57
CA ALA A 56 20.11 2.18 6.53
C ALA A 56 20.04 0.67 6.24
N TYR A 57 19.13 -0.05 6.90
CA TYR A 57 18.87 -1.46 6.64
C TYR A 57 18.47 -1.70 5.18
N MET A 58 17.53 -0.92 4.65
CA MET A 58 17.10 -1.04 3.26
C MET A 58 18.23 -0.76 2.27
N ALA A 59 19.07 0.25 2.51
CA ALA A 59 20.21 0.55 1.67
C ALA A 59 21.19 -0.63 1.61
N ILE A 60 21.47 -1.28 2.74
CA ILE A 60 22.34 -2.48 2.79
C ILE A 60 21.73 -3.63 1.98
N VAL A 61 20.43 -3.90 2.14
CA VAL A 61 19.73 -4.96 1.41
C VAL A 61 19.74 -4.70 -0.10
N ILE A 62 19.47 -3.45 -0.51
CA ILE A 62 19.48 -3.06 -1.93
C ILE A 62 20.87 -3.24 -2.53
N SER A 63 21.92 -2.77 -1.86
CA SER A 63 23.30 -2.93 -2.34
C SER A 63 23.64 -4.41 -2.52
N TRP A 64 23.29 -5.25 -1.55
CA TRP A 64 23.54 -6.69 -1.63
C TRP A 64 22.74 -7.35 -2.76
N LEU A 65 21.47 -7.00 -2.94
CA LEU A 65 20.67 -7.52 -4.05
C LEU A 65 21.18 -7.04 -5.43
N SER A 66 21.72 -5.82 -5.49
CA SER A 66 22.33 -5.25 -6.70
C SER A 66 23.58 -6.04 -7.09
N ASP A 67 24.43 -6.41 -6.11
CA ASP A 67 25.62 -7.24 -6.36
C ASP A 67 25.26 -8.64 -6.85
N LEU A 68 24.09 -9.17 -6.46
CA LEU A 68 23.55 -10.45 -6.94
C LEU A 68 22.87 -10.36 -8.32
N GLY A 69 22.80 -9.16 -8.92
CA GLY A 69 22.09 -8.91 -10.18
C GLY A 69 20.56 -9.06 -10.08
N LEU A 70 20.01 -9.14 -8.85
CA LEU A 70 18.58 -9.33 -8.60
C LEU A 70 17.81 -8.01 -8.51
N TRP A 71 18.52 -6.87 -8.44
CA TRP A 71 17.92 -5.55 -8.29
C TRP A 71 18.50 -4.56 -9.29
N ASN A 72 17.61 -3.80 -9.92
CA ASN A 72 17.92 -2.76 -10.90
C ASN A 72 17.27 -1.43 -10.46
N ALA A 73 17.82 -0.31 -10.93
CA ALA A 73 17.32 1.04 -10.59
C ALA A 73 15.83 1.27 -10.95
N GLU A 74 15.30 0.53 -11.93
CA GLU A 74 13.88 0.53 -12.28
C GLU A 74 12.97 0.08 -11.13
N GLN A 75 13.47 -0.79 -10.25
CA GLN A 75 12.75 -1.30 -9.07
C GLN A 75 12.80 -0.34 -7.87
N LEU A 76 13.47 0.81 -7.98
CA LEU A 76 13.60 1.77 -6.90
C LEU A 76 12.23 2.26 -6.41
N LYS A 77 11.30 2.56 -7.33
CA LYS A 77 9.94 2.98 -7.00
C LYS A 77 9.20 1.95 -6.17
N ASN A 78 9.27 0.68 -6.59
CA ASN A 78 8.70 -0.43 -5.85
C ASN A 78 9.34 -0.54 -4.46
N THR A 79 10.66 -0.43 -4.37
CA THR A 79 11.40 -0.57 -3.11
C THR A 79 11.01 0.52 -2.11
N VAL A 80 10.85 1.76 -2.57
CA VAL A 80 10.37 2.88 -1.75
C VAL A 80 8.94 2.62 -1.26
N PHE A 81 8.05 2.16 -2.14
CA PHE A 81 6.67 1.84 -1.78
C PHE A 81 6.59 0.70 -0.75
N TRP A 82 7.41 -0.34 -0.91
CA TRP A 82 7.54 -1.46 0.03
C TRP A 82 8.05 -0.99 1.39
N CYS A 83 9.10 -0.17 1.40
CA CYS A 83 9.67 0.41 2.60
C CYS A 83 8.62 1.26 3.35
N ALA A 84 7.90 2.13 2.63
CA ALA A 84 6.88 3.00 3.22
C ALA A 84 5.66 2.22 3.72
N SER A 85 5.24 1.14 3.06
CA SER A 85 4.05 0.39 3.47
C SER A 85 4.37 -0.65 4.53
N VAL A 86 5.22 -1.62 4.18
CA VAL A 86 5.55 -2.76 5.05
C VAL A 86 6.47 -2.34 6.19
N GLY A 87 7.42 -1.45 5.91
CA GLY A 87 8.31 -0.90 6.93
C GLY A 87 7.52 -0.20 8.03
N PHE A 88 6.67 0.76 7.69
CA PHE A 88 5.82 1.44 8.69
C PHE A 88 4.87 0.50 9.42
N MET A 89 4.19 -0.40 8.71
CA MET A 89 3.26 -1.34 9.35
C MET A 89 3.97 -2.24 10.36
N SER A 90 5.20 -2.66 10.04
CA SER A 90 6.04 -3.44 10.94
C SER A 90 6.42 -2.65 12.20
N LEU A 91 6.72 -1.35 12.05
CA LEU A 91 7.01 -0.46 13.19
C LEU A 91 5.84 -0.36 14.18
N PHE A 92 4.60 -0.24 13.70
CA PHE A 92 3.43 -0.20 14.57
C PHE A 92 3.15 -1.55 15.27
N LYS A 93 3.53 -2.67 14.66
CA LYS A 93 3.37 -4.01 15.25
C LYS A 93 4.49 -4.39 16.22
N LEU A 94 5.51 -3.55 16.42
CA LEU A 94 6.66 -3.82 17.30
C LEU A 94 6.26 -4.16 18.75
N GLU A 95 5.16 -3.60 19.26
CA GLU A 95 4.68 -3.92 20.60
C GLU A 95 4.11 -5.35 20.71
N GLN A 96 3.45 -5.85 19.67
CA GLN A 96 2.94 -7.23 19.62
C GLN A 96 4.09 -8.22 19.42
N ILE A 97 5.10 -7.81 18.64
CA ILE A 97 6.32 -8.58 18.37
C ILE A 97 7.12 -8.88 19.66
N LYS A 98 7.13 -7.97 20.63
CA LYS A 98 7.78 -8.20 21.93
C LYS A 98 7.13 -9.31 22.75
N LYS A 99 5.83 -9.60 22.54
CA LYS A 99 5.08 -10.59 23.33
C LYS A 99 5.19 -12.01 22.78
N ASP A 100 5.42 -12.19 21.47
CA ASP A 100 5.53 -13.51 20.87
C ASP A 100 6.46 -13.51 19.63
N LYS A 101 7.55 -14.28 19.70
CA LYS A 101 8.52 -14.43 18.59
C LYS A 101 7.94 -15.20 17.39
N SER A 102 6.91 -16.04 17.60
CA SER A 102 6.20 -16.74 16.51
C SER A 102 5.39 -15.76 15.65
N PHE A 103 4.83 -14.73 16.28
CA PHE A 103 3.99 -13.73 15.64
C PHE A 103 4.73 -12.94 14.56
N LEU A 104 6.04 -12.70 14.76
CA LEU A 104 6.91 -12.07 13.77
C LEU A 104 6.94 -12.85 12.46
N LYS A 105 7.26 -14.15 12.55
CA LYS A 105 7.44 -14.99 11.36
C LYS A 105 6.12 -15.12 10.60
N GLN A 106 5.02 -15.33 11.31
CA GLN A 106 3.69 -15.39 10.69
C GLN A 106 3.25 -14.06 10.09
N SER A 107 3.32 -12.95 10.84
CA SER A 107 2.96 -11.63 10.30
C SER A 107 3.81 -11.24 9.08
N VAL A 108 5.13 -11.47 9.11
CA VAL A 108 6.00 -11.11 7.99
C VAL A 108 5.66 -11.94 6.75
N ILE A 109 5.45 -13.25 6.89
CA ILE A 109 5.10 -14.13 5.77
C ILE A 109 3.71 -13.79 5.22
N ASP A 110 2.74 -13.52 6.07
CA ASP A 110 1.37 -13.21 5.64
C ASP A 110 1.28 -11.84 4.97
N ASN A 111 1.96 -10.83 5.51
CA ASN A 111 2.05 -9.52 4.87
C ASN A 111 2.82 -9.59 3.56
N LEU A 112 3.97 -10.29 3.51
CA LEU A 112 4.72 -10.46 2.27
C LEU A 112 3.92 -11.17 1.19
N LYS A 113 3.22 -12.26 1.51
CA LYS A 113 2.39 -12.99 0.53
C LYS A 113 1.26 -12.10 -0.01
N LEU A 114 0.52 -11.45 0.88
CA LEU A 114 -0.64 -10.65 0.48
C LEU A 114 -0.22 -9.41 -0.31
N LEU A 115 0.81 -8.70 0.15
CA LEU A 115 1.37 -7.54 -0.57
C LEU A 115 2.03 -7.93 -1.89
N ALA A 116 2.77 -9.05 -1.95
CA ALA A 116 3.39 -9.50 -3.20
C ALA A 116 2.34 -9.89 -4.23
N ILE A 117 1.28 -10.61 -3.83
CA ILE A 117 0.16 -10.97 -4.72
C ILE A 117 -0.54 -9.70 -5.19
N LEU A 118 -0.86 -8.77 -4.28
CA LEU A 118 -1.55 -7.53 -4.60
C LEU A 118 -0.70 -6.65 -5.53
N GLN A 119 0.60 -6.50 -5.25
CA GLN A 119 1.51 -5.71 -6.07
C GLN A 119 1.82 -6.35 -7.42
N PHE A 120 1.82 -7.67 -7.51
CA PHE A 120 1.93 -8.37 -8.79
C PHE A 120 0.69 -8.12 -9.65
N ILE A 121 -0.51 -8.26 -9.07
CA ILE A 121 -1.77 -8.01 -9.77
C ILE A 121 -1.89 -6.54 -10.19
N VAL A 122 -1.50 -5.62 -9.30
CA VAL A 122 -1.60 -4.16 -9.49
C VAL A 122 -0.49 -3.60 -10.39
N GLY A 123 0.69 -4.21 -10.34
CA GLY A 123 1.87 -3.75 -11.06
C GLY A 123 1.99 -4.27 -12.49
N VAL A 124 1.45 -5.48 -12.77
CA VAL A 124 1.57 -6.10 -14.10
C VAL A 124 0.58 -5.49 -15.10
N TYR A 125 -0.58 -4.99 -14.63
CA TYR A 125 -1.55 -4.33 -15.50
C TYR A 125 -2.14 -3.09 -14.88
N THR A 126 -2.26 -2.05 -15.68
CA THR A 126 -3.07 -0.87 -15.39
C THR A 126 -4.16 -0.70 -16.41
N PHE A 127 -5.32 -0.32 -15.92
CA PHE A 127 -6.45 -0.03 -16.78
C PHE A 127 -6.26 1.35 -17.44
N SER A 128 -7.17 1.68 -18.35
CA SER A 128 -7.23 3.03 -18.92
C SER A 128 -7.45 4.05 -17.80
N LEU A 129 -6.89 5.25 -17.98
CA LEU A 129 -6.91 6.30 -16.97
C LEU A 129 -8.33 6.59 -16.43
N TRP A 130 -9.34 6.59 -17.30
CA TRP A 130 -10.75 6.79 -16.90
C TRP A 130 -11.27 5.69 -15.96
N VAL A 131 -10.91 4.43 -16.23
CA VAL A 131 -11.32 3.30 -15.38
C VAL A 131 -10.60 3.36 -14.04
N GLU A 132 -9.30 3.68 -14.03
CA GLU A 132 -8.52 3.82 -12.78
C GLU A 132 -9.03 4.96 -11.89
N VAL A 133 -9.42 6.10 -12.48
CA VAL A 133 -9.98 7.26 -11.74
C VAL A 133 -11.31 6.90 -11.07
N LEU A 134 -12.14 6.06 -11.66
CA LEU A 134 -13.39 5.59 -11.06
C LEU A 134 -13.16 4.46 -10.05
N LEU A 135 -12.22 3.56 -10.34
CA LEU A 135 -11.93 2.39 -9.51
C LEU A 135 -11.26 2.78 -8.18
N ALA A 136 -10.36 3.77 -8.20
CA ALA A 136 -9.63 4.24 -7.02
C ALA A 136 -10.55 4.62 -5.83
N PRO A 137 -11.56 5.50 -5.98
CA PRO A 137 -12.45 5.86 -4.88
C PRO A 137 -13.37 4.70 -4.46
N VAL A 138 -13.78 3.85 -5.40
CA VAL A 138 -14.61 2.67 -5.06
C VAL A 138 -13.83 1.70 -4.18
N LEU A 139 -12.58 1.39 -4.53
CA LEU A 139 -11.71 0.55 -3.71
C LEU A 139 -11.42 1.20 -2.36
N ALA A 140 -11.14 2.51 -2.34
CA ALA A 140 -10.91 3.24 -1.09
C ALA A 140 -12.12 3.16 -0.15
N LEU A 141 -13.34 3.30 -0.67
CA LEU A 141 -14.58 3.17 0.10
C LEU A 141 -14.76 1.74 0.64
N ILE A 142 -14.51 0.71 -0.17
CA ILE A 142 -14.60 -0.69 0.27
C ILE A 142 -13.61 -0.97 1.41
N VAL A 143 -12.37 -0.50 1.27
CA VAL A 143 -11.34 -0.66 2.32
C VAL A 143 -11.72 0.11 3.59
N ALA A 144 -12.25 1.34 3.47
CA ALA A 144 -12.72 2.11 4.62
C ALA A 144 -13.89 1.40 5.32
N MET A 145 -14.84 0.85 4.57
CA MET A 145 -15.95 0.07 5.11
C MET A 145 -15.46 -1.20 5.82
N LEU A 146 -14.47 -1.90 5.25
CA LEU A 146 -13.83 -3.05 5.90
C LEU A 146 -13.18 -2.67 7.23
N ALA A 147 -12.42 -1.56 7.26
CA ALA A 147 -11.78 -1.06 8.46
C ALA A 147 -12.80 -0.74 9.55
N ILE A 148 -13.92 -0.10 9.20
CA ILE A 148 -15.01 0.20 10.14
C ILE A 148 -15.72 -1.09 10.61
N ALA A 149 -15.95 -2.04 9.69
CA ALA A 149 -16.59 -3.31 9.99
C ALA A 149 -15.73 -4.24 10.86
N GLU A 150 -14.40 -4.02 10.88
CA GLU A 150 -13.46 -4.74 11.74
C GLU A 150 -13.48 -4.25 13.19
N THR A 151 -13.83 -2.99 13.42
CA THR A 151 -13.85 -2.38 14.76
C THR A 151 -14.99 -2.91 15.64
N ASP A 152 -16.10 -3.37 15.05
CA ASP A 152 -17.30 -3.75 15.80
C ASP A 152 -17.87 -5.11 15.35
N LYS A 153 -18.08 -6.03 16.31
CA LYS A 153 -18.54 -7.41 16.04
C LYS A 153 -19.92 -7.44 15.37
N LYS A 154 -20.71 -6.37 15.52
CA LYS A 154 -22.05 -6.24 14.92
C LYS A 154 -22.02 -6.21 13.39
N HIS A 155 -20.89 -5.85 12.78
CA HIS A 155 -20.74 -5.71 11.33
C HIS A 155 -20.01 -6.89 10.66
N HIS A 156 -19.86 -8.01 11.36
CA HIS A 156 -19.14 -9.18 10.87
C HIS A 156 -19.67 -9.71 9.52
N GLN A 157 -20.99 -9.71 9.31
CA GLN A 157 -21.58 -10.14 8.03
C GLN A 157 -21.17 -9.24 6.86
N VAL A 158 -21.08 -7.92 7.08
CA VAL A 158 -20.64 -6.95 6.07
C VAL A 158 -19.16 -7.16 5.76
N LYS A 159 -18.34 -7.39 6.79
CA LYS A 159 -16.92 -7.74 6.63
C LYS A 159 -16.74 -8.94 5.71
N VAL A 160 -17.43 -10.05 5.98
CA VAL A 160 -17.32 -11.29 5.19
C VAL A 160 -17.77 -11.08 3.74
N LEU A 161 -18.83 -10.30 3.50
CA LEU A 161 -19.28 -9.98 2.14
C LEU A 161 -18.26 -9.13 1.38
N LEU A 162 -17.69 -8.09 2.02
CA LEU A 162 -16.69 -7.24 1.40
C LEU A 162 -15.39 -8.01 1.14
N GLU A 163 -14.93 -8.84 2.07
CA GLU A 163 -13.77 -9.72 1.89
C GLU A 163 -13.98 -10.71 0.75
N ARG A 164 -15.17 -11.31 0.65
CA ARG A 164 -15.50 -12.22 -0.46
C ARG A 164 -15.53 -11.48 -1.80
N CYS A 165 -16.08 -10.26 -1.84
CA CYS A 165 -16.08 -9.42 -3.03
C CYS A 165 -14.66 -9.06 -3.46
N LEU A 166 -13.80 -8.65 -2.52
CA LEU A 166 -12.40 -8.34 -2.78
C LEU A 166 -11.62 -9.56 -3.27
N SER A 167 -11.86 -10.72 -2.65
CA SER A 167 -11.24 -11.98 -3.02
C SER A 167 -11.64 -12.41 -4.44
N LEU A 168 -12.92 -12.31 -4.78
CA LEU A 168 -13.42 -12.62 -6.12
C LEU A 168 -12.84 -11.66 -7.17
N PHE A 169 -12.79 -10.37 -6.86
CA PHE A 169 -12.13 -9.36 -7.70
C PHE A 169 -10.65 -9.70 -7.92
N GLY A 170 -9.92 -10.06 -6.86
CA GLY A 170 -8.52 -10.50 -6.96
C GLY A 170 -8.34 -11.74 -7.84
N VAL A 171 -9.21 -12.74 -7.72
CA VAL A 171 -9.18 -13.95 -8.56
C VAL A 171 -9.45 -13.60 -10.03
N VAL A 172 -10.45 -12.76 -10.31
CA VAL A 172 -10.74 -12.31 -11.69
C VAL A 172 -9.53 -11.60 -12.29
N LEU A 173 -8.86 -10.74 -11.51
CA LEU A 173 -7.65 -10.07 -11.97
C LEU A 173 -6.52 -11.07 -12.26
N ILE A 174 -6.29 -12.05 -11.40
CA ILE A 174 -5.27 -13.09 -11.65
C ILE A 174 -5.57 -13.88 -12.94
N ILE A 175 -6.83 -14.26 -13.15
CA ILE A 175 -7.23 -14.99 -14.37
C ILE A 175 -7.02 -14.10 -15.59
N TYR A 176 -7.38 -12.82 -15.51
CA TYR A 176 -7.20 -11.85 -16.59
C TYR A 176 -5.72 -11.62 -16.90
N THR A 177 -4.86 -11.47 -15.88
CA THR A 177 -3.42 -11.29 -16.08
C THR A 177 -2.79 -12.54 -16.69
N LEU A 178 -3.18 -13.74 -16.24
CA LEU A 178 -2.73 -15.01 -16.82
C LEU A 178 -3.17 -15.16 -18.28
N TYR A 179 -4.45 -14.85 -18.57
CA TYR A 179 -4.98 -14.88 -19.94
C TYR A 179 -4.19 -13.93 -20.85
N MET A 180 -4.04 -12.67 -20.43
CA MET A 180 -3.32 -11.66 -21.20
C MET A 180 -1.84 -11.97 -21.37
N LEU A 181 -1.18 -12.51 -20.34
CA LEU A 181 0.19 -13.03 -20.48
C LEU A 181 0.22 -14.09 -21.58
N THR A 182 -0.63 -15.12 -21.51
CA THR A 182 -0.65 -16.20 -22.51
C THR A 182 -1.00 -15.74 -23.94
N THR A 183 -1.81 -14.69 -24.10
CA THR A 183 -2.17 -14.17 -25.43
C THR A 183 -1.22 -13.11 -25.98
N ASN A 184 -0.57 -12.32 -25.12
CA ASN A 184 0.35 -11.22 -25.51
C ASN A 184 1.83 -11.49 -25.19
N PHE A 185 2.22 -12.74 -24.92
CA PHE A 185 3.62 -13.13 -24.69
C PHE A 185 4.57 -12.83 -25.88
N GLY A 186 4.07 -12.33 -27.01
CA GLY A 186 4.84 -11.92 -28.19
C GLY A 186 5.21 -10.43 -28.27
N GLU A 187 4.73 -9.56 -27.38
CA GLU A 187 5.02 -8.11 -27.39
C GLU A 187 5.73 -7.59 -26.12
N PHE A 188 6.44 -8.47 -25.40
CA PHE A 188 7.33 -8.09 -24.28
C PHE A 188 8.80 -8.25 -24.65
#